data_AF-A0A1V6FX69-F1
#
_entry.id   AF-A0A1V6FX69-F1
#
_cell.length_a   1.000
_cell.length_b   1.000
_cell.length_c   1.000
_cell.angle_alpha   90.00
_cell.angle_beta   90.00
_cell.angle_gamma   90.00
#
_symmetry.space_group_name_H-M   'P 1'
#
loop_
_entity.id
_entity.type
_entity.pdbx_description
1 polymer ?
#
loop_
_entity_poly.entity_id
_entity_poly.type
_entity_poly.pdbx_seq_one_letter_code
_entity_poly.pdbx_strand_id
1 'polypeptide(L)'
;MESVTLAPVDGDSNGMADAWERTFAGAAGSLDPAADLDGDTMSNLNEYRCGTLPNDAASVLKMVAVRPLADGKMQVSWASVAGRTYAVQRAVGSPAAANFMTILTGIAADPTGRNVYVDDADSAQARFYRVVLQD
;
A
#
# COMPACT_ATOMS: atom_id res chain seq x y z
N MET A 1 -23.25 -20.74 -5.43
CA MET A 1 -22.05 -21.05 -6.22
C MET A 1 -20.87 -20.73 -5.33
N GLU A 2 -20.19 -21.74 -4.81
CA GLU A 2 -18.94 -21.53 -4.08
C GLU A 2 -17.88 -21.17 -5.12
N SER A 3 -17.35 -19.96 -5.04
CA SER A 3 -16.24 -19.54 -5.87
C SER A 3 -14.99 -20.22 -5.34
N VAL A 4 -14.50 -21.26 -6.01
CA VAL A 4 -13.20 -21.85 -5.72
C VAL A 4 -12.14 -20.92 -6.30
N THR A 5 -11.60 -20.02 -5.50
CA THR A 5 -10.41 -19.26 -5.85
C THR A 5 -9.21 -20.18 -5.75
N LEU A 6 -8.71 -20.66 -6.89
CA LEU A 6 -7.42 -21.33 -6.96
C LEU A 6 -6.33 -20.34 -6.52
N ALA A 7 -5.53 -20.73 -5.53
CA ALA A 7 -4.34 -19.98 -5.17
C ALA A 7 -3.40 -19.90 -6.39
N PRO A 8 -2.73 -18.77 -6.63
CA PRO A 8 -1.71 -18.68 -7.65
C PRO A 8 -0.62 -19.74 -7.42
N VAL A 9 -0.08 -20.30 -8.51
CA VAL A 9 1.08 -21.20 -8.42
C VAL A 9 2.28 -20.38 -7.97
N ASP A 10 2.92 -20.83 -6.88
CA ASP A 10 4.15 -20.30 -6.29
C ASP A 10 5.08 -21.51 -6.12
N GLY A 11 5.92 -21.75 -7.13
CA GLY A 11 6.72 -22.96 -7.29
C GLY A 11 7.95 -23.00 -6.40
N ASP A 12 8.47 -21.84 -6.01
CA ASP A 12 9.61 -21.72 -5.09
C ASP A 12 9.20 -21.37 -3.66
N SER A 13 7.89 -21.20 -3.42
CA SER A 13 7.28 -20.94 -2.10
C SER A 13 7.78 -19.66 -1.44
N ASN A 14 8.07 -18.64 -2.26
CA ASN A 14 8.64 -17.39 -1.81
C ASN A 14 7.57 -16.33 -1.47
N GLY A 15 6.29 -16.65 -1.71
CA GLY A 15 5.14 -15.80 -1.45
C GLY A 15 4.72 -14.93 -2.64
N MET A 16 5.36 -15.09 -3.80
CA MET A 16 5.03 -14.44 -5.07
C MET A 16 4.57 -15.48 -6.09
N ALA A 17 3.66 -15.11 -6.98
CA ALA A 17 3.17 -16.05 -7.99
C ALA A 17 4.17 -16.19 -9.15
N ASP A 18 4.41 -17.42 -9.62
CA ASP A 18 5.30 -17.72 -10.76
C ASP A 18 4.95 -16.88 -12.00
N ALA A 19 3.67 -16.63 -12.23
CA ALA A 19 3.19 -15.87 -13.38
C ALA A 19 3.56 -14.38 -13.27
N TRP A 20 3.54 -13.83 -12.05
CA TRP A 20 3.95 -12.46 -11.78
C TRP A 20 5.47 -12.34 -11.97
N GLU A 21 6.25 -13.25 -11.38
CA GLU A 21 7.71 -13.26 -11.57
C GLU A 21 8.12 -13.42 -13.04
N ARG A 22 7.48 -14.32 -13.79
CA ARG A 22 7.70 -14.46 -15.24
C ARG A 22 7.42 -13.16 -16.00
N THR A 23 6.45 -12.37 -15.56
CA THR A 23 6.09 -11.11 -16.21
C THR A 23 7.16 -10.04 -16.00
N PHE A 24 7.74 -9.96 -14.79
CA PHE A 24 8.64 -8.86 -14.44
C PHE A 24 10.13 -9.20 -14.49
N ALA A 25 10.49 -10.49 -14.36
CA ALA A 25 11.87 -10.97 -14.37
C ALA A 25 12.15 -12.04 -15.43
N GLY A 26 11.15 -12.42 -16.22
CA GLY A 26 11.32 -13.34 -17.36
C GLY A 26 11.35 -14.83 -17.01
N ALA A 27 11.46 -15.18 -15.73
CA ALA A 27 11.40 -16.55 -15.23
C ALA A 27 10.71 -16.64 -13.85
N ALA A 28 10.11 -17.78 -13.53
CA ALA A 28 9.60 -18.05 -12.19
C ALA A 28 10.75 -18.31 -11.21
N GLY A 29 10.60 -17.91 -9.96
CA GLY A 29 11.59 -18.02 -8.88
C GLY A 29 12.87 -17.20 -9.12
N SER A 30 12.79 -16.15 -9.93
CA SER A 30 13.94 -15.32 -10.30
C SER A 30 14.00 -13.99 -9.56
N LEU A 31 12.92 -13.61 -8.86
CA LEU A 31 12.89 -12.42 -8.01
C LEU A 31 13.17 -12.81 -6.57
N ASP A 32 14.19 -12.19 -5.97
CA ASP A 32 14.37 -12.26 -4.53
C ASP A 32 13.23 -11.45 -3.85
N PRO A 33 12.39 -12.06 -3.00
CA PRO A 33 11.28 -11.38 -2.32
C PRO A 33 11.72 -10.17 -1.47
N ALA A 34 12.96 -10.20 -0.98
CA ALA A 34 13.54 -9.18 -0.10
C ALA A 34 14.34 -8.11 -0.86
N ALA A 35 14.65 -8.34 -2.14
CA ALA A 35 15.29 -7.35 -2.98
C ALA A 35 14.30 -6.27 -3.44
N ASP A 36 14.86 -5.16 -3.90
CA ASP A 36 14.18 -4.00 -4.47
C ASP A 36 14.75 -3.84 -5.88
N LEU A 37 13.99 -4.29 -6.88
CA LEU A 37 14.49 -4.44 -8.25
C LEU A 37 14.66 -3.08 -8.95
N ASP A 38 13.79 -2.10 -8.67
CA ASP A 38 13.81 -0.79 -9.31
C ASP A 38 14.34 0.36 -8.44
N GLY A 39 14.65 0.08 -7.17
CA GLY A 39 15.33 0.99 -6.26
C GLY A 39 14.41 2.00 -5.58
N ASP A 40 13.11 1.70 -5.46
CA ASP A 40 12.10 2.59 -4.89
C ASP A 40 11.88 2.42 -3.37
N THR A 41 12.68 1.56 -2.73
CA THR A 41 12.66 1.16 -1.32
C THR A 41 11.54 0.21 -0.90
N MET A 42 10.73 -0.27 -1.83
CA MET A 42 9.76 -1.34 -1.64
C MET A 42 10.37 -2.68 -2.10
N SER A 43 10.20 -3.73 -1.31
CA SER A 43 10.68 -5.05 -1.73
C SER A 43 9.72 -5.69 -2.73
N ASN A 44 10.24 -6.54 -3.62
CA ASN A 44 9.46 -7.25 -4.64
C ASN A 44 8.22 -7.96 -4.04
N LEU A 45 8.35 -8.56 -2.85
CA LEU A 45 7.22 -9.20 -2.16
C LEU A 45 6.12 -8.20 -1.74
N ASN A 46 6.53 -7.04 -1.22
CA ASN A 46 5.58 -6.00 -0.83
C ASN A 46 4.92 -5.38 -2.05
N GLU A 47 5.64 -5.28 -3.16
CA GLU A 47 5.09 -4.84 -4.42
C GLU A 47 4.06 -5.80 -4.98
N TYR A 48 4.37 -7.10 -5.01
CA TYR A 48 3.42 -8.15 -5.38
C TYR A 48 2.12 -8.05 -4.55
N ARG A 49 2.26 -7.88 -3.23
CA ARG A 49 1.13 -7.70 -2.32
C ARG A 49 0.36 -6.40 -2.60
N CYS A 50 1.05 -5.31 -2.88
CA CYS A 50 0.42 -4.02 -3.21
C CYS A 50 -0.15 -4.00 -4.64
N GLY A 51 0.20 -4.96 -5.49
CA GLY A 51 -0.12 -4.95 -6.91
C GLY A 51 0.64 -3.88 -7.69
N THR A 52 1.80 -3.45 -7.18
CA THR A 52 2.69 -2.53 -7.90
C THR A 52 3.62 -3.29 -8.83
N LEU A 53 4.53 -2.57 -9.51
CA LEU A 53 5.34 -3.10 -10.59
C LEU A 53 6.82 -3.02 -10.19
N PRO A 54 7.53 -4.15 -10.00
CA PRO A 54 8.87 -4.17 -9.43
C PRO A 54 9.96 -3.65 -10.36
N ASN A 55 9.60 -3.25 -11.56
CA ASN A 55 10.50 -2.70 -12.57
C ASN A 55 10.15 -1.24 -12.91
N ASP A 56 9.31 -0.59 -12.12
CA ASP A 56 8.87 0.79 -12.29
C ASP A 56 8.75 1.50 -10.94
N ALA A 57 9.80 2.23 -10.57
CA ALA A 57 9.90 2.96 -9.31
C ALA A 57 8.82 4.06 -9.10
N ALA A 58 8.02 4.38 -10.14
CA ALA A 58 6.85 5.24 -9.99
C ALA A 58 5.62 4.47 -9.45
N SER A 59 5.55 3.16 -9.69
CA SER A 59 4.52 2.24 -9.24
C SER A 59 4.83 1.80 -7.81
N VAL A 60 4.42 2.60 -6.83
CA VAL A 60 4.74 2.33 -5.42
C VAL A 60 3.64 2.83 -4.50
N LEU A 61 3.32 2.06 -3.45
CA LEU A 61 2.44 2.54 -2.39
C LEU A 61 3.19 3.55 -1.52
N LYS A 62 2.93 4.84 -1.77
CA LYS A 62 3.52 5.93 -1.00
C LYS A 62 2.51 7.00 -0.63
N MET A 63 2.78 7.68 0.47
CA MET A 63 2.11 8.94 0.82
C MET A 63 2.45 10.00 -0.23
N VAL A 64 1.42 10.60 -0.82
CA VAL A 64 1.56 11.67 -1.83
C VAL A 64 1.53 13.04 -1.16
N ALA A 65 0.58 13.26 -0.25
CA ALA A 65 0.53 14.52 0.51
C ALA A 65 -0.29 14.38 1.79
N VAL A 66 0.16 15.08 2.83
CA VAL A 66 -0.61 15.36 4.05
C VAL A 66 -0.70 16.89 4.18
N ARG A 67 -1.90 17.45 4.11
CA ARG A 67 -2.11 18.91 4.02
C ARG A 67 -3.18 19.39 4.99
N PRO A 68 -2.96 20.47 5.75
CA PRO A 68 -4.02 21.09 6.54
C PRO A 68 -5.08 21.71 5.63
N LEU A 69 -6.32 21.66 6.09
CA LEU A 69 -7.49 22.33 5.51
C LEU A 69 -8.08 23.30 6.56
N ALA A 70 -9.17 23.97 6.20
CA ALA A 70 -9.95 24.78 7.14
C ALA A 70 -10.46 23.95 8.33
N ASP A 71 -10.79 24.63 9.42
CA ASP A 71 -11.40 24.04 10.63
C ASP A 71 -10.56 22.91 11.26
N GLY A 72 -9.23 22.94 11.09
CA GLY A 72 -8.33 21.95 11.68
C GLY A 72 -8.34 20.59 10.99
N LYS A 73 -9.03 20.42 9.87
CA LYS A 73 -9.08 19.16 9.12
C LYS A 73 -7.75 18.88 8.41
N MET A 74 -7.47 17.62 8.12
CA MET A 74 -6.29 17.20 7.35
C MET A 74 -6.68 16.39 6.13
N GLN A 75 -6.20 16.78 4.96
CA GLN A 75 -6.25 15.96 3.77
C GLN A 75 -5.05 15.02 3.73
N VAL A 76 -5.29 13.73 3.58
CA VAL A 76 -4.29 12.67 3.41
C VAL A 76 -4.51 12.06 2.03
N SER A 77 -3.45 11.94 1.24
CA SER A 77 -3.51 11.32 -0.09
C SER A 77 -2.33 10.40 -0.34
N TRP A 78 -2.58 9.30 -1.02
CA TRP A 78 -1.60 8.25 -1.32
C TRP A 78 -1.81 7.69 -2.72
N ALA A 79 -0.76 7.07 -3.26
CA ALA A 79 -0.83 6.33 -4.52
C ALA A 79 -1.58 5.01 -4.31
N SER A 80 -2.46 4.66 -5.24
CA SER A 80 -3.35 3.50 -5.10
C SER A 80 -3.37 2.64 -6.36
N VAL A 81 -3.53 1.33 -6.17
CA VAL A 81 -3.61 0.33 -7.24
C VAL A 81 -5.02 -0.22 -7.32
N ALA A 82 -5.61 -0.22 -8.51
CA ALA A 82 -6.96 -0.73 -8.73
C ALA A 82 -7.13 -2.16 -8.20
N GLY A 83 -8.29 -2.44 -7.58
CA GLY A 83 -8.57 -3.74 -6.97
C GLY A 83 -7.96 -3.94 -5.57
N ARG A 84 -7.19 -2.97 -5.06
CA ARG A 84 -6.74 -2.96 -3.66
C ARG A 84 -7.67 -2.15 -2.76
N THR A 85 -7.61 -2.50 -1.48
CA THR A 85 -8.30 -1.79 -0.40
C THR A 85 -7.28 -1.32 0.61
N TYR A 86 -7.54 -0.18 1.24
CA TYR A 86 -6.62 0.46 2.18
C TYR A 86 -7.30 0.76 3.50
N ALA A 87 -6.48 0.87 4.54
CA ALA A 87 -6.84 1.51 5.80
C ALA A 87 -5.92 2.70 6.08
N VAL A 88 -6.51 3.78 6.61
CA VAL A 88 -5.76 4.93 7.12
C VAL A 88 -5.59 4.75 8.62
N GLN A 89 -4.34 4.92 9.07
CA GLN A 89 -3.98 4.93 10.48
C GLN A 89 -3.39 6.27 10.86
N ARG A 90 -3.66 6.70 12.09
CA ARG A 90 -3.20 7.96 12.65
C ARG A 90 -2.55 7.76 14.02
N ALA A 91 -1.44 8.46 14.24
CA ALA A 91 -0.85 8.69 15.56
C ALA A 91 -0.92 10.18 15.91
N VAL A 92 -0.99 10.47 17.21
CA VAL A 92 -1.06 11.85 17.74
C VAL A 92 0.10 12.07 18.71
N GLY A 93 0.74 13.24 18.64
CA GLY A 93 1.85 13.63 19.50
C GLY A 93 3.20 13.00 19.16
N SER A 94 3.22 11.73 18.72
CA SER A 94 4.45 11.01 18.35
C SER A 94 4.20 9.96 17.25
N PRO A 95 5.12 9.78 16.28
CA PRO A 95 5.03 8.78 15.21
C PRO A 95 5.52 7.38 15.65
N ALA A 96 5.60 7.09 16.94
CA ALA A 96 5.93 5.75 17.41
C ALA A 96 4.91 4.72 16.89
N ALA A 97 5.36 3.56 16.41
CA ALA A 97 4.53 2.55 15.78
C ALA A 97 3.33 2.13 16.66
N ALA A 98 3.52 2.07 17.98
CA ALA A 98 2.49 1.73 18.96
C ALA A 98 1.35 2.76 19.10
N ASN A 99 1.57 4.00 18.64
CA ASN A 99 0.59 5.07 18.74
C ASN A 99 -0.36 5.14 17.53
N PHE A 100 -0.10 4.36 16.48
CA PHE A 100 -0.94 4.35 15.29
C PHE A 100 -2.22 3.56 15.55
N MET A 101 -3.35 4.27 15.47
CA MET A 101 -4.68 3.71 15.54
C MET A 101 -5.33 3.74 14.17
N THR A 102 -6.06 2.69 13.80
CA THR A 102 -6.88 2.69 12.59
C THR A 102 -8.05 3.64 12.75
N ILE A 103 -8.18 4.59 11.81
CA ILE A 103 -9.26 5.58 11.81
C ILE A 103 -10.30 5.30 10.73
N LEU A 104 -9.90 4.66 9.61
CA LEU A 104 -10.82 4.23 8.57
C LEU A 104 -10.27 2.99 7.86
N THR A 105 -11.14 2.04 7.56
CA THR A 105 -10.86 0.81 6.80
C THR A 105 -11.75 0.75 5.55
N GLY A 106 -11.47 -0.21 4.66
CA GLY A 106 -12.36 -0.47 3.53
C GLY A 106 -12.30 0.58 2.43
N ILE A 107 -11.22 1.37 2.36
CA ILE A 107 -11.06 2.41 1.35
C ILE A 107 -10.63 1.76 0.05
N ALA A 108 -11.57 1.56 -0.87
CA ALA A 108 -11.27 1.03 -2.20
C ALA A 108 -10.33 1.98 -2.96
N ALA A 109 -9.43 1.41 -3.76
CA ALA A 109 -8.55 2.15 -4.63
C ALA A 109 -9.31 3.10 -5.57
N ASP A 110 -8.82 4.33 -5.70
CA ASP A 110 -9.36 5.28 -6.66
C ASP A 110 -8.92 4.91 -8.09
N PRO A 111 -9.83 4.87 -9.09
CA PRO A 111 -9.47 4.56 -10.48
C PRO A 111 -8.43 5.49 -11.11
N THR A 112 -8.23 6.68 -10.56
CA THR A 112 -7.20 7.64 -11.02
C THR A 112 -5.80 7.31 -10.51
N GLY A 113 -5.66 6.27 -9.68
CA GLY A 113 -4.38 5.87 -9.07
C GLY A 113 -4.00 6.70 -7.84
N ARG A 114 -4.92 7.54 -7.33
CA ARG A 114 -4.69 8.35 -6.14
C ARG A 114 -5.93 8.46 -5.27
N ASN A 115 -5.87 7.89 -4.07
CA ASN A 115 -6.89 8.10 -3.06
C ASN A 115 -6.67 9.41 -2.30
N VAL A 116 -7.79 9.99 -1.83
CA VAL A 116 -7.83 11.14 -0.95
C VAL A 116 -8.80 10.84 0.20
N TYR A 117 -8.35 11.09 1.43
CA TYR A 117 -9.14 11.01 2.65
C TYR A 117 -9.04 12.34 3.41
N VAL A 118 -10.12 12.75 4.05
CA VAL A 118 -10.14 13.93 4.93
C VAL A 118 -10.37 13.44 6.36
N ASP A 119 -9.37 13.63 7.20
CA ASP A 119 -9.48 13.46 8.65
C ASP A 119 -10.08 14.75 9.24
N ASP A 120 -11.28 14.64 9.80
CA ASP A 120 -12.00 15.74 10.41
C ASP A 120 -11.83 15.82 11.93
N ALA A 121 -11.06 14.91 12.53
CA ALA A 121 -10.85 14.94 13.96
C ALA A 121 -9.94 16.11 14.35
N ASP A 122 -10.43 16.93 15.27
CA ASP A 122 -9.66 18.02 15.85
C ASP A 122 -8.58 17.48 16.80
N SER A 123 -7.41 18.11 16.79
CA SER A 123 -6.32 17.80 17.70
C SER A 123 -5.37 18.98 17.87
N ALA A 124 -5.10 19.35 19.12
CA ALA A 124 -4.09 20.33 19.47
C ALA A 124 -2.64 19.82 19.33
N GLN A 125 -2.46 18.52 19.08
CA GLN A 125 -1.15 17.87 18.93
C GLN A 125 -0.86 17.56 17.46
N ALA A 126 0.42 17.38 17.13
CA ALA A 126 0.84 16.93 15.80
C ALA A 126 0.19 15.58 15.45
N ARG A 127 -0.26 15.45 14.20
CA ARG A 127 -0.85 14.22 13.66
C ARG A 127 0.09 13.59 12.65
N PHE A 128 0.26 12.28 12.75
CA PHE A 128 1.06 11.47 11.84
C PHE A 128 0.17 10.43 11.19
N TYR A 129 0.40 10.15 9.92
CA TYR A 129 -0.45 9.27 9.13
C TYR A 129 0.38 8.17 8.48
N ARG A 130 -0.18 6.97 8.40
CA ARG A 130 0.29 5.91 7.52
C ARG A 130 -0.91 5.26 6.84
N VAL A 131 -0.67 4.74 5.65
CA VAL A 131 -1.65 3.95 4.91
C VAL A 131 -1.13 2.53 4.89
N VAL A 132 -2.03 1.58 5.11
CA VAL A 132 -1.71 0.15 5.04
C VAL A 132 -2.61 -0.50 4.00
N LEU A 133 -2.03 -1.45 3.27
CA LEU A 133 -2.80 -2.38 2.46
C LEU A 133 -3.74 -3.17 3.38
N GLN A 134 -4.96 -3.39 2.93
CA GLN A 134 -5.96 -4.17 3.64
C GLN A 134 -6.40 -5.33 2.74
N ASP A 135 -6.13 -6.54 3.21
CA ASP A 135 -6.53 -7.81 2.58
C ASP A 135 -8.00 -8.16 2.87
#